data_AF-A0A4R5D367-F1
#
_entry.id   AF-A0A4R5D367-F1
#
_cell.length_a   1.000
_cell.length_b   1.000
_cell.length_c   1.000
_cell.angle_alpha   90.00
_cell.angle_beta   90.00
_cell.angle_gamma   90.00
#
_symmetry.space_group_name_H-M   'P 1'
#
loop_
_entity.id
_entity.type
_entity.pdbx_description
1 polymer ?
#
loop_
_entity_poly.entity_id
_entity_poly.type
_entity_poly.pdbx_seq_one_letter_code
_entity_poly.pdbx_strand_id
1 'polypeptide(L)'
;MKKLENTTTSWTICPECKGRGKKSRRINKKVRLQYQKALEQFENSNSKGLAPVQPKAHLDSCLNCSGSGLIPARNPPEADTENYPHLAIIGGGIGGVALAVACLHRGIPFTLYERDSSFEARSQGYGLTLQQASKAIEGLGIFSLEEGVISTRHLVHTTDGKVIGEWGMRKWMQNDAKKSPKRTNVHIARQSLRLALLKQLGGHEAVQWGHQLVDIHKTKDNVANLTFEVNGKIKNAKADLVVGADGIRSSVRKLIIGDDTAPLRYLDCIVILGICPLAALESLESPLLDSATVFQTANGNERIYIMPYDSESVMWQLSFPMSEEQAKALSAQGPKALKEEACCRTQWHDPIPQILTATLESQVSGYPVYDRELLDKELLEKNEHITLIGDAAHPMSPFKGQGANQALLDALALARAITRECRPLSNWREAGLRESVLNQFESEMLKRSAIKVKHSAEAAQFLHSEIVLHAGDEPRGRCLTRKKE
;
A
#
# COMPACT_ATOMS: atom_id res chain seq x y z
N MET A 1 -7.71 -22.91 -13.78
CA MET A 1 -7.33 -21.61 -14.39
C MET A 1 -5.97 -21.81 -15.02
N LYS A 2 -5.84 -21.68 -16.35
CA LYS A 2 -4.53 -21.67 -17.00
C LYS A 2 -3.74 -20.49 -16.40
N LYS A 3 -2.54 -20.74 -15.88
CA LYS A 3 -1.59 -19.68 -15.52
C LYS A 3 -1.37 -18.85 -16.79
N LEU A 4 -1.86 -17.61 -16.84
CA LEU A 4 -1.36 -16.67 -17.85
C LEU A 4 0.06 -16.32 -17.39
N GLU A 5 1.05 -16.76 -18.14
CA GLU A 5 2.45 -16.37 -17.94
C GLU A 5 2.58 -14.88 -18.29
N ASN A 6 3.40 -14.14 -17.53
CA ASN A 6 3.67 -12.70 -17.72
C ASN A 6 4.53 -12.41 -18.98
N THR A 7 4.47 -13.23 -20.03
CA THR A 7 5.33 -13.11 -21.23
C THR A 7 4.90 -11.93 -22.09
N THR A 8 5.68 -10.84 -22.11
CA THR A 8 5.61 -9.70 -23.09
C THR A 8 4.19 -9.29 -23.52
N THR A 9 3.23 -9.42 -22.62
CA THR A 9 1.83 -9.12 -22.90
C THR A 9 1.59 -7.70 -22.44
N SER A 10 1.35 -6.82 -23.41
CA SER A 10 0.79 -5.51 -23.09
C SER A 10 -0.65 -5.67 -22.62
N TRP A 11 -1.18 -4.69 -21.90
CA TRP A 11 -2.55 -4.72 -21.40
C TRP A 11 -3.34 -3.51 -21.89
N THR A 12 -4.63 -3.71 -22.12
CA THR A 12 -5.58 -2.63 -22.36
C THR A 12 -6.84 -2.82 -21.51
N ILE A 13 -7.65 -1.78 -21.40
CA ILE A 13 -8.89 -1.86 -20.63
C ILE A 13 -9.85 -2.88 -21.24
N CYS A 14 -10.47 -3.68 -20.37
CA CYS A 14 -11.55 -4.56 -20.76
C CYS A 14 -12.76 -3.72 -21.24
N PRO A 15 -13.18 -3.82 -22.51
CA PRO A 15 -14.24 -2.97 -23.07
C PRO A 15 -15.59 -3.22 -22.41
N GLU A 16 -15.83 -4.48 -22.04
CA GLU A 16 -17.07 -4.90 -21.40
C GLU A 16 -17.36 -4.20 -20.06
N CYS A 17 -16.33 -4.01 -19.23
CA CYS A 17 -16.46 -3.31 -17.94
C CYS A 17 -15.85 -1.91 -17.96
N LYS A 18 -15.40 -1.44 -19.13
CA LYS A 18 -14.72 -0.16 -19.33
C LYS A 18 -13.58 0.05 -18.33
N GLY A 19 -12.71 -0.95 -18.17
CA GLY A 19 -11.55 -0.86 -17.27
C GLY A 19 -11.82 -0.99 -15.76
N ARG A 20 -13.09 -1.13 -15.35
CA ARG A 20 -13.48 -1.15 -13.92
C ARG A 20 -13.22 -2.48 -13.22
N GLY A 21 -13.15 -3.57 -13.98
CA GLY A 21 -13.13 -4.94 -13.45
C GLY A 21 -14.47 -5.40 -12.86
N LYS A 22 -15.45 -4.51 -12.74
CA LYS A 22 -16.78 -4.82 -12.19
C LYS A 22 -17.88 -4.30 -13.11
N LYS A 23 -19.01 -5.01 -13.13
CA LYS A 23 -20.23 -4.59 -13.82
C LYS A 23 -21.35 -4.38 -12.81
N SER A 24 -22.13 -3.33 -13.05
CA SER A 24 -23.35 -3.06 -12.30
C SER A 24 -24.40 -4.10 -12.63
N ARG A 25 -24.84 -4.87 -11.65
CA ARG A 25 -26.02 -5.72 -11.80
C ARG A 25 -27.26 -4.84 -11.80
N ARG A 26 -28.23 -5.14 -12.66
CA ARG A 26 -29.51 -4.43 -12.66
C ARG A 26 -30.13 -4.50 -11.26
N ILE A 27 -30.49 -3.35 -10.70
CA ILE A 27 -31.18 -3.30 -9.40
C ILE A 27 -32.48 -4.10 -9.53
N ASN A 28 -32.75 -4.96 -8.55
CA ASN A 28 -33.97 -5.75 -8.55
C ASN A 28 -35.20 -4.82 -8.64
N LYS A 29 -36.15 -5.18 -9.52
CA LYS A 29 -37.41 -4.44 -9.71
C LYS A 29 -38.10 -4.12 -8.38
N LYS A 30 -38.09 -5.05 -7.42
CA LYS A 30 -38.68 -4.86 -6.08
C LYS A 30 -38.01 -3.71 -5.31
N VAL A 31 -36.68 -3.68 -5.28
CA VAL A 31 -35.89 -2.64 -4.58
C VAL A 31 -36.11 -1.28 -5.24
N ARG A 32 -36.13 -1.24 -6.58
CA ARG A 32 -36.41 -0.01 -7.33
C ARG A 32 -37.81 0.54 -7.01
N LEU A 33 -38.82 -0.34 -6.98
CA LEU A 33 -40.20 0.04 -6.70
C LEU A 33 -40.38 0.51 -5.25
N GLN A 34 -39.69 -0.12 -4.29
CA GLN A 34 -39.67 0.32 -2.89
C GLN A 34 -39.05 1.72 -2.74
N TYR A 35 -37.94 1.98 -3.41
CA TYR A 35 -37.33 3.32 -3.43
C TYR A 35 -38.26 4.37 -4.03
N GLN A 36 -38.92 4.06 -5.16
CA GLN A 36 -39.88 4.98 -5.79
C GLN A 36 -41.03 5.34 -4.85
N LYS A 37 -41.63 4.34 -4.18
CA LYS A 37 -42.69 4.59 -3.18
C LYS A 37 -42.22 5.44 -2.00
N ALA A 38 -41.01 5.18 -1.51
CA ALA A 38 -40.43 5.95 -0.42
C ALA A 38 -40.14 7.40 -0.85
N LEU A 39 -39.68 7.60 -2.09
CA LEU A 39 -39.42 8.93 -2.66
C LEU A 39 -40.72 9.71 -2.84
N GLU A 40 -41.75 9.10 -3.42
CA GLU A 40 -43.09 9.69 -3.54
C GLU A 40 -43.65 10.07 -2.16
N GLN A 41 -43.48 9.23 -1.14
CA GLN A 41 -43.90 9.54 0.23
C GLN A 41 -43.14 10.72 0.84
N PHE A 42 -41.84 10.83 0.57
CA PHE A 42 -41.00 11.93 1.04
C PHE A 42 -41.34 13.25 0.33
N GLU A 43 -41.62 13.21 -0.97
CA GLU A 43 -42.07 14.37 -1.74
C GLU A 43 -43.46 14.82 -1.27
N ASN A 44 -44.40 13.89 -1.08
CA ASN A 44 -45.74 14.17 -0.58
C ASN A 44 -45.76 14.67 0.88
N SER A 45 -44.71 14.43 1.67
CA SER A 45 -44.57 14.97 3.03
C SER A 45 -43.96 16.38 3.06
N ASN A 46 -43.82 17.06 1.90
CA ASN A 46 -43.07 18.31 1.74
C ASN A 46 -41.62 18.17 2.21
N SER A 47 -40.97 17.06 1.87
CA SER A 47 -39.58 16.76 2.26
C SER A 47 -39.35 16.73 3.77
N LYS A 48 -40.39 16.46 4.57
CA LYS A 48 -40.26 16.25 6.02
C LYS A 48 -39.77 14.83 6.29
N GLY A 49 -38.63 14.72 6.97
CA GLY A 49 -38.03 13.45 7.38
C GLY A 49 -36.70 13.17 6.69
N LEU A 50 -36.25 11.91 6.77
CA LEU A 50 -35.03 11.47 6.09
C LEU A 50 -35.34 11.15 4.62
N ALA A 51 -34.60 11.79 3.70
CA ALA A 51 -34.71 11.48 2.28
C ALA A 51 -34.35 10.00 2.03
N PRO A 52 -35.16 9.26 1.25
CA PRO A 52 -34.88 7.87 0.96
C PRO A 52 -33.57 7.75 0.17
N VAL A 53 -32.74 6.78 0.56
CA VAL A 53 -31.44 6.58 -0.07
C VAL A 53 -31.61 5.83 -1.37
N GLN A 54 -31.07 6.37 -2.47
CA GLN A 54 -31.10 5.72 -3.76
C GLN A 54 -30.39 4.35 -3.70
N PRO A 55 -31.06 3.25 -4.11
CA PRO A 55 -30.47 1.94 -4.04
C PRO A 55 -29.26 1.85 -4.98
N LYS A 56 -28.13 1.41 -4.44
CA LYS A 56 -26.92 1.17 -5.23
C LYS A 56 -26.96 -0.25 -5.81
N ALA A 57 -26.69 -0.35 -7.10
CA ALA A 57 -26.56 -1.64 -7.77
C ALA A 57 -25.41 -2.46 -7.17
N HIS A 58 -25.63 -3.78 -7.03
CA HIS A 58 -24.54 -4.69 -6.68
C HIS A 58 -23.52 -4.74 -7.82
N LEU A 59 -22.23 -4.73 -7.47
CA LEU A 59 -21.14 -4.81 -8.44
C LEU A 59 -20.57 -6.23 -8.46
N ASP A 60 -20.75 -6.92 -9.58
CA ASP A 60 -20.18 -8.25 -9.77
C ASP A 60 -18.86 -8.15 -10.55
N SER A 61 -17.92 -9.05 -10.27
CA SER A 61 -16.68 -9.14 -11.06
C SER A 61 -17.02 -9.38 -12.53
N CYS A 62 -16.38 -8.64 -13.42
CA CYS A 62 -16.55 -8.84 -14.85
C CYS A 62 -15.95 -10.18 -15.25
N LEU A 63 -16.78 -11.05 -15.85
CA LEU A 63 -16.37 -12.40 -16.26
C LEU A 63 -15.29 -12.37 -17.34
N ASN A 64 -15.37 -11.43 -18.29
CA ASN A 64 -14.42 -11.35 -19.40
C ASN A 64 -12.97 -11.08 -18.95
N CYS A 65 -12.77 -10.26 -17.90
CA CYS A 65 -11.44 -9.97 -17.36
C CYS A 65 -11.22 -10.56 -15.97
N SER A 66 -12.09 -11.46 -15.52
CA SER A 66 -12.06 -12.07 -14.17
C SER A 66 -11.95 -11.08 -12.99
N GLY A 67 -12.32 -9.81 -13.18
CA GLY A 67 -12.21 -8.79 -12.13
C GLY A 67 -11.04 -7.81 -12.25
N SER A 68 -10.04 -8.07 -13.11
CA SER A 68 -8.85 -7.21 -13.25
C SER A 68 -9.20 -5.84 -13.86
N GLY A 69 -10.15 -5.85 -14.80
CA GLY A 69 -10.44 -4.69 -15.64
C GLY A 69 -9.54 -4.58 -16.87
N LEU A 70 -8.64 -5.53 -17.08
CA LEU A 70 -7.69 -5.55 -18.19
C LEU A 70 -7.86 -6.81 -19.05
N ILE A 71 -7.51 -6.69 -20.32
CA ILE A 71 -7.37 -7.82 -21.26
C ILE A 71 -6.01 -7.73 -21.97
N PRO A 72 -5.43 -8.87 -22.40
CA PRO A 72 -4.18 -8.86 -23.15
C PRO A 72 -4.30 -8.05 -24.45
N ALA A 73 -3.25 -7.32 -24.79
CA ALA A 73 -3.10 -6.55 -26.02
C ALA A 73 -1.72 -6.79 -26.63
N ARG A 74 -1.59 -6.54 -27.94
CA ARG A 74 -0.29 -6.66 -28.65
C ARG A 74 0.68 -5.57 -28.21
N ASN A 75 0.19 -4.33 -28.14
CA ASN A 75 0.94 -3.14 -27.73
C ASN A 75 0.19 -2.44 -26.58
N PRO A 76 0.87 -1.62 -25.77
CA PRO A 76 0.20 -0.74 -24.82
C PRO A 76 -0.71 0.22 -25.58
N PRO A 77 -1.84 0.67 -24.99
CA PRO A 77 -2.68 1.67 -25.61
C PRO A 77 -1.91 2.98 -25.74
N GLU A 78 -2.12 3.69 -26.85
CA GLU A 78 -1.57 5.03 -27.04
C GLU A 78 -2.17 6.00 -26.03
N ALA A 79 -1.39 6.99 -25.62
CA ALA A 79 -1.84 7.99 -24.67
C ALA A 79 -2.83 8.95 -25.34
N ASP A 80 -4.03 9.07 -24.76
CA ASP A 80 -5.07 9.98 -25.23
C ASP A 80 -4.85 11.37 -24.62
N THR A 81 -4.05 12.18 -25.30
CA THR A 81 -3.72 13.56 -24.90
C THR A 81 -4.86 14.55 -25.13
N GLU A 82 -5.91 14.16 -25.86
CA GLU A 82 -7.04 15.02 -26.16
C GLU A 82 -8.08 14.98 -25.03
N ASN A 83 -8.44 13.77 -24.59
CA ASN A 83 -9.54 13.57 -23.64
C ASN A 83 -9.09 13.49 -22.19
N TYR A 84 -7.91 12.92 -21.90
CA TYR A 84 -7.43 12.76 -20.53
C TYR A 84 -6.50 13.87 -20.05
N PRO A 85 -6.49 14.17 -18.74
CA PRO A 85 -5.50 15.07 -18.15
C PRO A 85 -4.09 14.44 -18.20
N HIS A 86 -3.07 15.26 -18.43
CA HIS A 86 -1.68 14.88 -18.22
C HIS A 86 -1.31 14.89 -16.74
N LEU A 87 -0.83 13.75 -16.24
CA LEU A 87 -0.46 13.57 -14.83
C LEU A 87 1.05 13.75 -14.61
N ALA A 88 1.44 14.60 -13.65
CA ALA A 88 2.77 14.56 -13.04
C ALA A 88 2.73 13.72 -11.76
N ILE A 89 3.34 12.54 -11.79
CA ILE A 89 3.42 11.64 -10.64
C ILE A 89 4.75 11.88 -9.93
N ILE A 90 4.70 12.32 -8.68
CA ILE A 90 5.89 12.70 -7.91
C ILE A 90 6.22 11.58 -6.93
N GLY A 91 7.31 10.85 -7.18
CA GLY A 91 7.79 9.73 -6.38
C GLY A 91 7.67 8.39 -7.11
N GLY A 92 8.82 7.76 -7.40
CA GLY A 92 8.97 6.46 -8.04
C GLY A 92 8.96 5.28 -7.07
N GLY A 93 8.27 5.41 -5.93
CA GLY A 93 7.98 4.30 -5.01
C GLY A 93 6.87 3.37 -5.52
N ILE A 94 6.45 2.41 -4.69
CA ILE A 94 5.38 1.45 -5.05
C ILE A 94 4.11 2.15 -5.53
N GLY A 95 3.64 3.18 -4.82
CA GLY A 95 2.42 3.92 -5.17
C GLY A 95 2.51 4.65 -6.51
N GLY A 96 3.59 5.39 -6.75
CA GLY A 96 3.76 6.18 -7.97
C GLY A 96 4.00 5.32 -9.20
N VAL A 97 4.84 4.28 -9.10
CA VAL A 97 5.03 3.32 -10.21
C VAL A 97 3.72 2.58 -10.50
N ALA A 98 2.96 2.18 -9.47
CA ALA A 98 1.67 1.55 -9.68
C ALA A 98 0.65 2.47 -10.37
N LEU A 99 0.66 3.77 -10.05
CA LEU A 99 -0.21 4.74 -10.72
C LEU A 99 0.20 4.91 -12.18
N ALA A 100 1.50 5.03 -12.46
CA ALA A 100 2.03 5.08 -13.83
C ALA A 100 1.60 3.84 -14.64
N VAL A 101 1.72 2.63 -14.07
CA VAL A 101 1.26 1.38 -14.73
C VAL A 101 -0.25 1.40 -14.95
N ALA A 102 -1.02 1.87 -13.98
CA ALA A 102 -2.47 1.98 -14.11
C ALA A 102 -2.87 2.97 -15.21
N CYS A 103 -2.14 4.08 -15.37
CA CYS A 103 -2.30 5.07 -16.42
C CYS A 103 -1.92 4.51 -17.80
N LEU A 104 -0.77 3.82 -17.90
CA LEU A 104 -0.32 3.16 -19.13
C LEU A 104 -1.39 2.23 -19.69
N HIS A 105 -1.92 1.31 -18.88
CA HIS A 105 -2.94 0.35 -19.33
C HIS A 105 -4.29 1.00 -19.71
N ARG A 106 -4.46 2.30 -19.44
CA ARG A 106 -5.68 3.09 -19.65
C ARG A 106 -5.49 4.22 -20.67
N GLY A 107 -4.31 4.35 -21.27
CA GLY A 107 -4.00 5.44 -22.20
C GLY A 107 -4.05 6.83 -21.55
N ILE A 108 -3.90 6.94 -20.22
CA ILE A 108 -3.86 8.23 -19.54
C ILE A 108 -2.44 8.79 -19.69
N PRO A 109 -2.24 10.01 -20.23
CA PRO A 109 -0.91 10.59 -20.40
C PRO A 109 -0.31 10.94 -19.03
N PHE A 110 0.96 10.59 -18.80
CA PHE A 110 1.65 10.85 -17.53
C PHE A 110 3.15 11.05 -17.71
N THR A 111 3.77 11.70 -16.73
CA THR A 111 5.22 11.68 -16.49
C THR A 111 5.49 11.30 -15.04
N LEU A 112 6.36 10.32 -14.82
CA LEU A 112 6.75 9.85 -13.49
C LEU A 112 8.13 10.40 -13.13
N TYR A 113 8.20 11.14 -12.02
CA TYR A 113 9.43 11.75 -11.49
C TYR A 113 9.89 11.05 -10.22
N GLU A 114 11.20 10.87 -10.06
CA GLU A 114 11.82 10.32 -8.86
C GLU A 114 13.09 11.10 -8.52
N ARG A 115 13.29 11.42 -7.24
CA ARG A 115 14.44 12.17 -6.74
C ARG A 115 15.69 11.31 -6.64
N ASP A 116 15.54 10.01 -6.37
CA ASP A 116 16.66 9.08 -6.33
C ASP A 116 17.32 9.05 -7.73
N SER A 117 18.64 8.86 -7.79
CA SER A 117 19.40 8.90 -9.05
C SER A 117 19.18 7.67 -9.94
N SER A 118 18.76 6.55 -9.35
CA SER A 118 18.48 5.30 -10.04
C SER A 118 17.60 4.38 -9.18
N PHE A 119 17.19 3.26 -9.75
CA PHE A 119 16.44 2.23 -9.03
C PHE A 119 17.22 1.63 -7.84
N GLU A 120 18.53 1.47 -8.00
CA GLU A 120 19.46 0.86 -7.03
C GLU A 120 20.00 1.84 -5.99
N ALA A 121 19.67 3.13 -6.07
CA ALA A 121 20.19 4.16 -5.17
C ALA A 121 19.91 3.89 -3.68
N ARG A 122 18.92 3.04 -3.37
CA ARG A 122 18.63 2.55 -2.02
C ARG A 122 19.00 1.07 -1.92
N SER A 123 20.06 0.76 -1.17
CA SER A 123 20.45 -0.61 -0.81
C SER A 123 19.49 -1.27 0.19
N GLN A 124 18.64 -0.48 0.87
CA GLN A 124 17.78 -0.98 1.93
C GLN A 124 16.58 -1.77 1.37
N GLY A 125 16.64 -3.09 1.52
CA GLY A 125 15.52 -4.00 1.33
C GLY A 125 14.67 -4.12 2.59
N TYR A 126 13.35 -4.25 2.42
CA TYR A 126 12.45 -4.82 3.43
C TYR A 126 11.32 -5.58 2.72
N GLY A 127 10.77 -6.58 3.40
CA GLY A 127 9.69 -7.41 2.90
C GLY A 127 8.33 -6.74 3.09
N LEU A 128 7.42 -6.99 2.15
CA LEU A 128 6.04 -6.53 2.16
C LEU A 128 5.10 -7.73 2.23
N THR A 129 3.99 -7.59 2.94
CA THR A 129 2.90 -8.57 2.89
C THR A 129 1.74 -8.01 2.05
N LEU A 130 1.50 -8.58 0.87
CA LEU A 130 0.31 -8.29 0.07
C LEU A 130 -0.88 -9.09 0.60
N GLN A 131 -1.91 -8.38 1.04
CA GLN A 131 -3.14 -8.94 1.59
C GLN A 131 -4.31 -8.66 0.65
N GLN A 132 -4.91 -7.47 0.77
CA GLN A 132 -6.05 -7.03 -0.04
C GLN A 132 -5.62 -6.62 -1.46
N ALA A 133 -4.39 -6.12 -1.60
CA ALA A 133 -3.86 -5.66 -2.89
C ALA A 133 -3.47 -6.81 -3.82
N SER A 134 -3.43 -8.06 -3.34
CA SER A 134 -3.18 -9.25 -4.17
C SER A 134 -4.14 -9.37 -5.36
N LYS A 135 -5.37 -8.85 -5.26
CA LYS A 135 -6.30 -8.75 -6.39
C LYS A 135 -6.20 -7.44 -7.16
N ALA A 136 -5.70 -6.39 -6.52
CA ALA A 136 -5.54 -5.08 -7.16
C ALA A 136 -4.37 -5.11 -8.16
N ILE A 137 -3.31 -5.87 -7.89
CA ILE A 137 -2.17 -6.02 -8.79
C ILE A 137 -2.53 -6.65 -10.14
N GLU A 138 -3.57 -7.49 -10.21
CA GLU A 138 -4.10 -7.98 -11.49
C GLU A 138 -4.64 -6.83 -12.34
N GLY A 139 -5.24 -5.81 -11.71
CA GLY A 139 -5.66 -4.57 -12.36
C GLY A 139 -4.52 -3.64 -12.78
N LEU A 140 -3.28 -4.02 -12.47
CA LEU A 140 -2.02 -3.42 -12.89
C LEU A 140 -1.26 -4.33 -13.90
N GLY A 141 -1.88 -5.42 -14.37
CA GLY A 141 -1.27 -6.33 -15.34
C GLY A 141 -0.35 -7.40 -14.75
N ILE A 142 -0.31 -7.54 -13.41
CA ILE A 142 0.53 -8.52 -12.72
C ILE A 142 -0.35 -9.64 -12.16
N PHE A 143 -0.29 -10.81 -12.79
CA PHE A 143 -1.11 -11.98 -12.42
C PHE A 143 -0.34 -13.04 -11.63
N SER A 144 0.99 -12.97 -11.65
CA SER A 144 1.87 -13.76 -10.81
C SER A 144 3.04 -12.90 -10.32
N LEU A 145 3.50 -13.20 -9.10
CA LEU A 145 4.71 -12.65 -8.52
C LEU A 145 5.68 -13.82 -8.35
N GLU A 146 6.72 -13.88 -9.20
CA GLU A 146 7.67 -15.01 -9.24
C GLU A 146 8.41 -15.17 -7.92
N GLU A 147 8.86 -14.06 -7.32
CA GLU A 147 9.55 -14.02 -6.02
C GLU A 147 8.57 -13.95 -4.83
N GLY A 148 7.27 -14.13 -5.08
CA GLY A 148 6.25 -14.05 -4.03
C GLY A 148 6.13 -15.36 -3.25
N VAL A 149 6.27 -15.29 -1.93
CA VAL A 149 6.18 -16.43 -1.02
C VAL A 149 4.86 -16.43 -0.24
N ILE A 150 4.14 -17.55 -0.23
CA ILE A 150 2.84 -17.64 0.45
C ILE A 150 3.04 -18.16 1.87
N SER A 151 2.66 -17.34 2.85
CA SER A 151 2.60 -17.83 4.24
C SER A 151 1.39 -18.72 4.48
N THR A 152 1.62 -19.85 5.13
CA THR A 152 0.63 -20.90 5.36
C THR A 152 0.40 -21.19 6.84
N ARG A 153 1.31 -20.74 7.72
CA ARG A 153 1.27 -20.91 9.17
C ARG A 153 1.75 -19.63 9.85
N HIS A 154 1.08 -19.24 10.93
CA HIS A 154 1.39 -18.07 11.74
C HIS A 154 1.43 -18.48 13.20
N LEU A 155 2.54 -18.20 13.89
CA LEU A 155 2.77 -18.58 15.29
C LEU A 155 3.10 -17.38 16.15
N VAL A 156 2.77 -17.49 17.44
CA VAL A 156 3.14 -16.50 18.45
C VAL A 156 3.70 -17.23 19.66
N HIS A 157 4.88 -16.81 20.08
CA HIS A 157 5.60 -17.40 21.20
C HIS A 157 5.83 -16.39 22.32
N THR A 158 5.98 -16.90 23.54
CA THR A 158 6.71 -16.24 24.62
C THR A 158 8.21 -16.40 24.41
N THR A 159 9.04 -15.71 25.20
CA THR A 159 10.51 -15.68 25.02
C THR A 159 11.20 -17.03 25.23
N ASP A 160 10.59 -17.95 25.99
CA ASP A 160 11.01 -19.34 26.19
C ASP A 160 10.52 -20.30 25.09
N GLY A 161 9.77 -19.82 24.10
CA GLY A 161 9.32 -20.60 22.94
C GLY A 161 7.96 -21.27 23.10
N LYS A 162 7.25 -21.06 24.21
CA LYS A 162 5.90 -21.59 24.38
C LYS A 162 4.94 -20.91 23.41
N VAL A 163 4.23 -21.72 22.61
CA VAL A 163 3.19 -21.23 21.68
C VAL A 163 1.98 -20.73 22.46
N ILE A 164 1.64 -19.46 22.29
CA ILE A 164 0.45 -18.80 22.86
C ILE A 164 -0.57 -18.42 21.78
N GLY A 165 -0.32 -18.76 20.53
CA GLY A 165 -1.33 -18.65 19.47
C GLY A 165 -0.83 -19.16 18.14
N GLU A 166 -1.75 -19.79 17.40
CA GLU A 166 -1.46 -20.31 16.08
C GLU A 166 -2.67 -20.18 15.16
N TRP A 167 -2.46 -19.68 13.95
CA TRP A 167 -3.47 -19.64 12.89
C TRP A 167 -2.84 -19.83 11.50
N GLY A 168 -3.69 -19.98 10.48
CA GLY A 168 -3.26 -20.12 9.09
C GLY A 168 -3.87 -21.32 8.40
N MET A 169 -3.54 -21.47 7.11
CA MET A 169 -4.10 -22.52 6.26
C MET A 169 -3.80 -23.92 6.80
N ARG A 170 -2.58 -24.16 7.27
CA ARG A 170 -2.17 -25.49 7.77
C ARG A 170 -2.95 -25.95 9.00
N LYS A 171 -3.42 -25.04 9.86
CA LYS A 171 -4.22 -25.38 11.04
C LYS A 171 -5.66 -25.78 10.70
N TRP A 172 -6.24 -25.17 9.65
CA TRP A 172 -7.66 -25.39 9.29
C TRP A 172 -7.86 -26.37 8.12
N MET A 173 -6.80 -26.73 7.39
CA MET A 173 -6.87 -27.67 6.27
C MET A 173 -6.90 -29.15 6.67
N GLN A 174 -6.78 -29.49 7.96
CA GLN A 174 -6.93 -30.89 8.41
C GLN A 174 -8.36 -31.46 8.16
N ASN A 175 -9.37 -30.62 7.88
CA ASN A 175 -10.76 -31.08 7.68
C ASN A 175 -11.40 -30.78 6.31
N ASP A 176 -10.77 -30.08 5.36
CA ASP A 176 -11.43 -29.71 4.10
C ASP A 176 -10.44 -29.49 2.93
N ALA A 177 -9.95 -30.59 2.34
CA ALA A 177 -8.98 -30.59 1.23
C ALA A 177 -9.50 -30.01 -0.11
N LYS A 178 -10.70 -29.43 -0.19
CA LYS A 178 -11.35 -29.02 -1.45
C LYS A 178 -11.59 -27.52 -1.65
N LYS A 179 -11.17 -26.64 -0.72
CA LYS A 179 -11.31 -25.18 -0.90
C LYS A 179 -9.96 -24.48 -0.85
N SER A 180 -9.47 -24.03 -2.00
CA SER A 180 -8.41 -23.02 -2.06
C SER A 180 -8.87 -21.79 -1.26
N PRO A 181 -8.09 -21.29 -0.30
CA PRO A 181 -8.51 -20.19 0.55
C PRO A 181 -8.76 -18.94 -0.28
N LYS A 182 -9.83 -18.21 0.06
CA LYS A 182 -10.26 -17.00 -0.68
C LYS A 182 -9.26 -15.84 -0.57
N ARG A 183 -8.29 -15.91 0.35
CA ARG A 183 -7.27 -14.90 0.64
C ARG A 183 -5.97 -15.57 1.07
N THR A 184 -4.88 -15.25 0.40
CA THR A 184 -3.51 -15.64 0.76
C THR A 184 -2.69 -14.38 1.03
N ASN A 185 -1.80 -14.47 2.01
CA ASN A 185 -0.81 -13.43 2.27
C ASN A 185 0.44 -13.78 1.46
N VAL A 186 0.78 -12.91 0.50
CA VAL A 186 2.00 -13.05 -0.30
C VAL A 186 3.06 -12.14 0.29
N HIS A 187 4.17 -12.71 0.70
CA HIS A 187 5.36 -11.99 1.13
C HIS A 187 6.27 -11.78 -0.07
N ILE A 188 6.76 -10.57 -0.24
CA ILE A 188 7.65 -10.23 -1.36
C ILE A 188 8.57 -9.10 -0.93
N ALA A 189 9.82 -9.15 -1.35
CA ALA A 189 10.74 -8.03 -1.24
C ALA A 189 10.15 -6.78 -1.91
N ARG A 190 10.26 -5.62 -1.23
CA ARG A 190 9.79 -4.34 -1.80
C ARG A 190 10.39 -4.05 -3.17
N GLN A 191 11.68 -4.31 -3.34
CA GLN A 191 12.36 -4.04 -4.61
C GLN A 191 11.85 -4.96 -5.71
N SER A 192 11.60 -6.24 -5.44
CA SER A 192 11.05 -7.18 -6.43
C SER A 192 9.64 -6.78 -6.88
N LEU A 193 8.78 -6.33 -5.96
CA LEU A 193 7.47 -5.78 -6.34
C LEU A 193 7.59 -4.50 -7.18
N ARG A 194 8.49 -3.58 -6.80
CA ARG A 194 8.75 -2.35 -7.55
C ARG A 194 9.29 -2.65 -8.95
N LEU A 195 10.18 -3.63 -9.07
CA LEU A 195 10.74 -4.10 -10.33
C LEU A 195 9.66 -4.74 -11.21
N ALA A 196 8.78 -5.57 -10.64
CA ALA A 196 7.66 -6.15 -11.38
C ALA A 196 6.74 -5.07 -11.97
N LEU A 197 6.49 -3.99 -11.21
CA LEU A 197 5.74 -2.83 -11.71
C LEU A 197 6.52 -2.05 -12.79
N LEU A 198 7.82 -1.81 -12.62
CA LEU A 198 8.65 -1.12 -13.62
C LEU A 198 8.76 -1.91 -14.93
N LYS A 199 8.83 -3.24 -14.86
CA LYS A 199 8.81 -4.10 -16.06
C LYS A 199 7.53 -3.88 -16.89
N GLN A 200 6.39 -3.60 -16.25
CA GLN A 200 5.15 -3.24 -16.98
C GLN A 200 5.26 -1.90 -17.73
N LEU A 201 6.12 -0.98 -17.28
CA LEU A 201 6.37 0.30 -17.94
C LEU A 201 7.43 0.22 -19.05
N GLY A 202 8.00 -0.96 -19.33
CA GLY A 202 9.11 -1.11 -20.26
C GLY A 202 10.50 -0.87 -19.65
N GLY A 203 10.60 -0.77 -18.32
CA GLY A 203 11.87 -0.67 -17.60
C GLY A 203 12.16 0.70 -16.99
N HIS A 204 13.43 0.97 -16.71
CA HIS A 204 13.87 2.13 -15.91
C HIS A 204 13.73 3.48 -16.64
N GLU A 205 13.76 3.48 -17.98
CA GLU A 205 13.67 4.69 -18.82
C GLU A 205 12.30 5.37 -18.75
N ALA A 206 11.27 4.68 -18.25
CA ALA A 206 9.94 5.25 -18.03
C ALA A 206 9.89 6.25 -16.86
N VAL A 207 10.98 6.40 -16.10
CA VAL A 207 11.08 7.27 -14.93
C VAL A 207 12.07 8.39 -15.18
N GLN A 208 11.66 9.62 -14.89
CA GLN A 208 12.53 10.79 -14.83
C GLN A 208 13.30 10.78 -13.49
N TRP A 209 14.41 10.05 -13.44
CA TRP A 209 15.29 9.94 -12.26
C TRP A 209 16.03 11.25 -11.94
N GLY A 210 16.47 11.42 -10.69
CA GLY A 210 17.16 12.60 -10.21
C GLY A 210 16.32 13.89 -10.19
N HIS A 211 15.00 13.79 -10.37
CA HIS A 211 14.08 14.94 -10.36
C HIS A 211 13.49 15.15 -8.97
N GLN A 212 14.14 16.03 -8.18
CA GLN A 212 13.64 16.43 -6.88
C GLN A 212 12.68 17.61 -7.03
N LEU A 213 11.40 17.41 -6.69
CA LEU A 213 10.43 18.49 -6.67
C LEU A 213 10.76 19.48 -5.55
N VAL A 214 10.88 20.76 -5.89
CA VAL A 214 11.17 21.85 -4.94
C VAL A 214 10.02 22.85 -4.82
N ASP A 215 9.19 23.01 -5.85
CA ASP A 215 8.07 23.96 -5.81
C ASP A 215 6.93 23.57 -6.78
N ILE A 216 5.71 24.00 -6.45
CA ILE A 216 4.52 23.88 -7.30
C ILE A 216 3.80 25.23 -7.28
N HIS A 217 3.67 25.88 -8.44
CA HIS A 217 2.93 27.13 -8.57
C HIS A 217 1.78 27.00 -9.56
N LYS A 218 0.67 27.69 -9.25
CA LYS A 218 -0.48 27.81 -10.15
C LYS A 218 -0.19 28.87 -11.21
N THR A 219 -0.57 28.58 -12.46
CA THR A 219 -0.59 29.56 -13.54
C THR A 219 -2.01 30.04 -13.80
N LYS A 220 -2.15 31.14 -14.57
CA LYS A 220 -3.45 31.64 -15.05
C LYS A 220 -4.16 30.65 -15.98
N ASP A 221 -3.45 29.64 -16.50
CA ASP A 221 -3.94 28.71 -17.52
C ASP A 221 -4.58 27.43 -16.93
N ASN A 222 -4.89 27.40 -15.62
CA ASN A 222 -5.41 26.21 -14.93
C ASN A 222 -4.54 24.94 -15.08
N VAL A 223 -3.22 25.13 -15.21
CA VAL A 223 -2.22 24.05 -15.25
C VAL A 223 -1.20 24.27 -14.13
N ALA A 224 -0.79 23.18 -13.49
CA ALA A 224 0.23 23.22 -12.45
C ALA A 224 1.63 23.28 -13.09
N ASN A 225 2.42 24.28 -12.69
CA ASN A 225 3.85 24.33 -13.01
C ASN A 225 4.64 23.71 -11.87
N LEU A 226 5.51 22.77 -12.22
CA LEU A 226 6.38 22.08 -11.27
C LEU A 226 7.82 22.53 -11.49
N THR A 227 8.51 22.84 -10.41
CA THR A 227 9.92 23.18 -10.41
C THR A 227 10.70 22.03 -9.79
N PHE A 228 11.67 21.51 -10.54
CA PHE A 228 12.54 20.43 -10.11
C PHE A 228 13.99 20.90 -10.02
N GLU A 229 14.69 20.43 -9.00
CA GLU A 229 16.15 20.43 -8.97
C GLU A 229 16.67 19.11 -9.53
N VAL A 230 17.54 19.19 -10.55
CA VAL A 230 18.14 18.05 -11.24
C VAL A 230 19.63 18.32 -11.42
N ASN A 231 20.48 17.59 -10.69
CA ASN A 231 21.94 17.77 -10.71
C ASN A 231 22.36 19.24 -10.49
N GLY A 232 21.73 19.92 -9.53
CA GLY A 232 21.98 21.33 -9.21
C GLY A 232 21.42 22.33 -10.22
N LYS A 233 20.65 21.90 -11.22
CA LYS A 233 19.98 22.77 -12.20
C LYS A 233 18.47 22.75 -12.02
N ILE A 234 17.84 23.90 -12.23
CA ILE A 234 16.38 24.01 -12.21
C ILE A 234 15.80 23.56 -13.56
N LYS A 235 14.80 22.68 -13.51
CA LYS A 235 13.96 22.29 -14.64
C LYS A 235 12.49 22.54 -14.30
N ASN A 236 11.72 22.94 -15.30
CA ASN A 236 10.30 23.19 -15.14
C ASN A 236 9.49 22.18 -15.96
N ALA A 237 8.34 21.78 -15.45
CA ALA A 237 7.36 20.97 -16.17
C ALA A 237 5.94 21.46 -15.94
N LYS A 238 5.02 21.03 -16.80
CA LYS A 238 3.59 21.36 -16.74
C LYS A 238 2.75 20.09 -16.68
N ALA A 239 1.69 20.11 -15.88
CA ALA A 239 0.71 19.03 -15.82
C ALA A 239 -0.68 19.51 -15.40
N ASP A 240 -1.72 18.85 -15.91
CA ASP A 240 -3.11 19.12 -15.55
C ASP A 240 -3.42 18.65 -14.12
N LEU A 241 -2.74 17.57 -13.68
CA LEU A 241 -2.87 16.98 -12.34
C LEU A 241 -1.50 16.61 -11.78
N VAL A 242 -1.19 17.06 -10.56
CA VAL A 242 -0.03 16.62 -9.78
C VAL A 242 -0.49 15.61 -8.74
N VAL A 243 0.19 14.46 -8.69
CA VAL A 243 -0.08 13.41 -7.70
C VAL A 243 1.16 13.18 -6.84
N GLY A 244 1.06 13.55 -5.56
CA GLY A 244 2.10 13.25 -4.56
C GLY A 244 2.08 11.78 -4.16
N ALA A 245 3.13 11.05 -4.52
CA ALA A 245 3.38 9.66 -4.18
C ALA A 245 4.80 9.46 -3.60
N ASP A 246 5.37 10.54 -3.05
CA ASP A 246 6.76 10.73 -2.63
C ASP A 246 7.02 10.38 -1.15
N GLY A 247 6.09 9.65 -0.55
CA GLY A 247 6.27 8.99 0.74
C GLY A 247 5.95 9.84 1.97
N ILE A 248 6.28 9.32 3.14
CA ILE A 248 5.94 9.91 4.45
C ILE A 248 6.50 11.34 4.66
N ARG A 249 7.60 11.69 3.97
CA ARG A 249 8.24 13.01 3.95
C ARG A 249 7.95 13.77 2.65
N SER A 250 6.73 13.62 2.12
CA SER A 250 6.28 14.20 0.86
C SER A 250 6.54 15.71 0.75
N SER A 251 7.27 16.10 -0.30
CA SER A 251 7.43 17.50 -0.73
C SER A 251 6.11 18.06 -1.22
N VAL A 252 5.33 17.28 -1.98
CA VAL A 252 4.02 17.74 -2.48
C VAL A 252 3.10 18.10 -1.32
N ARG A 253 3.02 17.24 -0.31
CA ARG A 253 2.23 17.50 0.89
C ARG A 253 2.69 18.75 1.62
N LYS A 254 4.01 18.92 1.79
CA LYS A 254 4.59 20.10 2.43
C LYS A 254 4.21 21.38 1.70
N LEU A 255 4.27 21.39 0.37
CA LEU A 255 3.96 22.57 -0.44
C LEU A 255 2.48 22.97 -0.39
N ILE A 256 1.55 22.01 -0.26
CA ILE A 256 0.11 22.30 -0.32
C ILE A 256 -0.58 22.40 1.06
N ILE A 257 0.00 21.81 2.10
CA ILE A 257 -0.57 21.80 3.47
C ILE A 257 0.30 22.59 4.45
N GLY A 258 1.62 22.57 4.28
CA GLY A 258 2.58 23.01 5.29
C GLY A 258 2.96 21.90 6.28
N ASP A 259 4.17 22.02 6.87
CA ASP A 259 4.67 21.05 7.86
C ASP A 259 4.03 21.25 9.25
N ASP A 260 3.74 22.50 9.63
CA ASP A 260 3.24 22.85 10.98
C ASP A 260 1.77 22.45 11.17
N THR A 261 0.96 22.47 10.11
CA THR A 261 -0.47 22.19 10.19
C THR A 261 -0.76 20.73 10.49
N ALA A 262 0.10 19.81 10.04
CA ALA A 262 -0.11 18.38 10.24
C ALA A 262 1.24 17.64 10.21
N PRO A 263 2.06 17.75 11.29
CA PRO A 263 3.43 17.23 11.34
C PRO A 263 3.49 15.70 11.39
N LEU A 264 4.71 15.16 11.34
CA LEU A 264 4.94 13.75 11.65
C LEU A 264 4.72 13.52 13.13
N ARG A 265 4.05 12.41 13.46
CA ARG A 265 3.83 11.98 14.83
C ARG A 265 4.69 10.77 15.11
N TYR A 266 5.60 10.89 16.06
CA TYR A 266 6.39 9.77 16.56
C TYR A 266 5.49 8.83 17.36
N LEU A 267 5.69 7.52 17.21
CA LEU A 267 4.87 6.48 17.85
C LEU A 267 5.59 5.80 19.02
N ASP A 268 6.48 6.53 19.70
CA ASP A 268 7.18 6.11 20.93
C ASP A 268 7.95 4.79 20.82
N CYS A 269 8.36 4.41 19.61
CA CYS A 269 9.11 3.18 19.37
C CYS A 269 10.07 3.27 18.18
N ILE A 270 11.09 2.44 18.25
CA ILE A 270 12.02 2.18 17.14
C ILE A 270 11.71 0.82 16.51
N VAL A 271 12.02 0.69 15.23
CA VAL A 271 12.07 -0.59 14.52
C VAL A 271 13.50 -0.85 14.03
N ILE A 272 13.97 -2.06 14.23
CA ILE A 272 15.20 -2.62 13.65
C ILE A 272 14.80 -3.79 12.75
N LEU A 273 15.34 -3.82 11.53
CA LEU A 273 15.08 -4.84 10.52
C LEU A 273 16.38 -5.49 10.11
N GLY A 274 16.32 -6.78 9.79
CA GLY A 274 17.41 -7.48 9.14
C GLY A 274 16.91 -8.55 8.18
N ILE A 275 17.70 -8.81 7.14
CA ILE A 275 17.47 -9.88 6.17
C ILE A 275 18.59 -10.91 6.34
N CYS A 276 18.21 -12.12 6.73
CA CYS A 276 19.13 -13.23 6.95
C CYS A 276 18.96 -14.27 5.83
N PRO A 277 20.02 -14.55 5.05
CA PRO A 277 20.04 -15.70 4.17
C PRO A 277 19.89 -16.99 4.98
N LEU A 278 19.03 -17.91 4.53
CA LEU A 278 18.87 -19.24 5.12
C LEU A 278 20.15 -20.06 4.97
N ALA A 279 20.90 -19.86 3.88
CA ALA A 279 22.22 -20.45 3.69
C ALA A 279 23.26 -20.00 4.72
N ALA A 280 23.01 -18.95 5.52
CA ALA A 280 23.91 -18.61 6.64
C ALA A 280 23.59 -19.42 7.91
N LEU A 281 22.53 -20.24 7.89
CA LEU A 281 22.03 -21.04 9.01
C LEU A 281 22.25 -22.55 8.76
N GLU A 282 23.20 -22.95 7.91
CA GLU A 282 23.37 -24.27 7.26
C GLU A 282 23.17 -25.52 8.14
N SER A 283 23.33 -25.44 9.46
CA SER A 283 23.19 -26.55 10.39
C SER A 283 21.91 -26.52 11.25
N LEU A 284 21.03 -25.54 11.06
CA LEU A 284 19.87 -25.30 11.92
C LEU A 284 18.59 -25.80 11.27
N GLU A 285 18.20 -27.03 11.60
CA GLU A 285 16.88 -27.54 11.24
C GLU A 285 15.82 -27.00 12.21
N SER A 286 14.95 -26.11 11.72
CA SER A 286 13.85 -25.57 12.52
C SER A 286 12.53 -25.61 11.74
N PRO A 287 11.42 -26.09 12.34
CA PRO A 287 10.10 -26.05 11.70
C PRO A 287 9.57 -24.62 11.53
N LEU A 288 10.25 -23.61 12.09
CA LEU A 288 9.94 -22.19 11.91
C LEU A 288 10.56 -21.61 10.63
N LEU A 289 11.52 -22.29 10.01
CA LEU A 289 12.31 -21.82 8.85
C LEU A 289 12.02 -22.63 7.57
N ASP A 290 10.74 -22.90 7.32
CA ASP A 290 10.27 -23.69 6.17
C ASP A 290 9.83 -22.84 4.96
N SER A 291 10.30 -21.59 4.90
CA SER A 291 9.92 -20.57 3.90
C SER A 291 8.41 -20.33 3.76
N ALA A 292 7.58 -20.76 4.72
CA ALA A 292 6.13 -20.55 4.69
C ALA A 292 5.51 -20.24 6.06
N THR A 293 6.32 -20.30 7.11
CA THR A 293 5.94 -19.97 8.49
C THR A 293 6.31 -18.53 8.81
N VAL A 294 5.34 -17.80 9.34
CA VAL A 294 5.53 -16.51 9.99
C VAL A 294 5.46 -16.74 11.48
N PHE A 295 6.37 -16.15 12.25
CA PHE A 295 6.26 -16.21 13.70
C PHE A 295 6.63 -14.88 14.34
N GLN A 296 6.13 -14.69 15.56
CA GLN A 296 6.50 -13.55 16.37
C GLN A 296 6.69 -13.97 17.82
N THR A 297 7.59 -13.27 18.49
CA THR A 297 7.91 -13.49 19.89
C THR A 297 7.91 -12.15 20.59
N ALA A 298 7.29 -12.09 21.76
CA ALA A 298 7.19 -10.85 22.54
C ALA A 298 7.26 -11.15 24.03
N ASN A 299 7.60 -10.14 24.82
CA ASN A 299 7.67 -10.20 26.29
C ASN A 299 6.84 -9.11 26.99
N GLY A 300 5.96 -8.42 26.23
CA GLY A 300 5.19 -7.28 26.74
C GLY A 300 5.87 -5.92 26.57
N ASN A 301 7.13 -5.88 26.11
CA ASN A 301 7.87 -4.64 25.83
C ASN A 301 8.55 -4.70 24.45
N GLU A 302 9.41 -5.68 24.21
CA GLU A 302 9.98 -6.00 22.92
C GLU A 302 9.07 -6.95 22.13
N ARG A 303 9.08 -6.80 20.81
CA ARG A 303 8.51 -7.76 19.87
C ARG A 303 9.48 -8.00 18.72
N ILE A 304 9.77 -9.26 18.44
CA ILE A 304 10.36 -9.68 17.17
C ILE A 304 9.32 -10.35 16.29
N TYR A 305 9.29 -10.01 15.01
CA TYR A 305 8.45 -10.59 13.99
C TYR A 305 9.31 -11.09 12.84
N ILE A 306 9.16 -12.37 12.47
CA ILE A 306 9.98 -13.04 11.47
C ILE A 306 9.06 -13.62 10.39
N MET A 307 9.40 -13.34 9.14
CA MET A 307 8.65 -13.81 7.98
C MET A 307 9.60 -14.20 6.84
N PRO A 308 9.17 -15.09 5.92
CA PRO A 308 9.89 -15.30 4.66
C PRO A 308 10.04 -13.98 3.90
N TYR A 309 11.26 -13.68 3.46
CA TYR A 309 11.54 -12.52 2.61
C TYR A 309 11.44 -12.90 1.13
N ASP A 310 12.09 -14.02 0.79
CA ASP A 310 12.02 -14.75 -0.48
C ASP A 310 12.16 -16.26 -0.17
N SER A 311 12.49 -17.10 -1.17
CA SER A 311 12.66 -18.55 -0.95
C SER A 311 13.90 -18.92 -0.14
N GLU A 312 14.93 -18.07 -0.18
CA GLU A 312 16.27 -18.33 0.34
C GLU A 312 16.61 -17.48 1.58
N SER A 313 15.73 -16.57 1.99
CA SER A 313 16.00 -15.60 3.06
C SER A 313 14.78 -15.33 3.94
N VAL A 314 15.04 -14.99 5.21
CA VAL A 314 14.02 -14.51 6.15
C VAL A 314 14.29 -13.06 6.53
N MET A 315 13.22 -12.30 6.72
CA MET A 315 13.29 -10.96 7.30
C MET A 315 12.82 -11.03 8.75
N TRP A 316 13.60 -10.42 9.65
CA TRP A 316 13.19 -10.15 11.02
C TRP A 316 12.97 -8.65 11.24
N GLN A 317 12.04 -8.34 12.13
CA GLN A 317 11.70 -6.99 12.56
C GLN A 317 11.58 -7.00 14.07
N LEU A 318 12.55 -6.38 14.75
CA LEU A 318 12.49 -6.07 16.17
C LEU A 318 11.88 -4.69 16.37
N SER A 319 10.96 -4.55 17.31
CA SER A 319 10.42 -3.26 17.74
C SER A 319 10.31 -3.19 19.25
N PHE A 320 10.55 -2.01 19.82
CA PHE A 320 10.45 -1.75 21.25
C PHE A 320 10.28 -0.25 21.55
N PRO A 321 9.69 0.10 22.71
CA PRO A 321 9.54 1.48 23.14
C PRO A 321 10.89 2.19 23.32
N MET A 322 10.98 3.43 22.84
CA MET A 322 12.18 4.26 22.96
C MET A 322 11.80 5.72 22.76
N SER A 323 12.42 6.65 23.49
CA SER A 323 12.21 8.08 23.25
C SER A 323 12.70 8.49 21.85
N GLU A 324 12.13 9.54 21.27
CA GLU A 324 12.47 9.94 19.89
C GLU A 324 13.96 10.31 19.75
N GLU A 325 14.52 10.99 20.74
CA GLU A 325 15.92 11.39 20.76
C GLU A 325 16.86 10.16 20.77
N GLN A 326 16.59 9.20 21.65
CA GLN A 326 17.35 7.95 21.71
C GLN A 326 17.20 7.12 20.43
N ALA A 327 16.00 7.06 19.85
CA ALA A 327 15.76 6.31 18.62
C ALA A 327 16.51 6.91 17.43
N LYS A 328 16.54 8.24 17.32
CA LYS A 328 17.36 8.96 16.33
C LYS A 328 18.85 8.71 16.56
N ALA A 329 19.31 8.79 17.81
CA ALA A 329 20.71 8.56 18.17
C ALA A 329 21.16 7.13 17.82
N LEU A 330 20.36 6.11 18.16
CA LEU A 330 20.65 4.72 17.84
C LEU A 330 20.64 4.46 16.33
N SER A 331 19.64 4.99 15.60
CA SER A 331 19.57 4.87 14.14
C SER A 331 20.80 5.50 13.46
N ALA A 332 21.28 6.64 13.97
CA ALA A 332 22.46 7.33 13.44
C ALA A 332 23.80 6.61 13.69
N GLN A 333 23.88 5.72 14.69
CA GLN A 333 25.08 4.90 14.95
C GLN A 333 25.31 3.83 13.88
N GLY A 334 24.29 3.53 13.06
CA GLY A 334 24.40 2.67 11.89
C GLY A 334 24.18 1.18 12.17
N PRO A 335 24.34 0.35 11.12
CA PRO A 335 23.86 -1.04 11.13
C PRO A 335 24.48 -1.95 12.19
N LYS A 336 25.76 -1.73 12.54
CA LYS A 336 26.47 -2.50 13.56
C LYS A 336 25.84 -2.33 14.94
N ALA A 337 25.67 -1.09 15.39
CA ALA A 337 25.05 -0.78 16.69
C ALA A 337 23.61 -1.29 16.75
N LEU A 338 22.85 -1.17 15.66
CA LEU A 338 21.50 -1.70 15.55
C LEU A 338 21.46 -3.23 15.67
N LYS A 339 22.41 -3.93 15.05
CA LYS A 339 22.54 -5.39 15.18
C LYS A 339 22.89 -5.79 16.60
N GLU A 340 23.88 -5.14 17.22
CA GLU A 340 24.30 -5.40 18.60
C GLU A 340 23.14 -5.19 19.59
N GLU A 341 22.40 -4.09 19.45
CA GLU A 341 21.21 -3.81 20.26
C GLU A 341 20.15 -4.91 20.10
N ALA A 342 19.88 -5.34 18.86
CA ALA A 342 18.92 -6.40 18.59
C ALA A 342 19.35 -7.74 19.20
N CYS A 343 20.63 -8.12 19.05
CA CYS A 343 21.20 -9.32 19.67
C CYS A 343 21.09 -9.28 21.19
N CYS A 344 21.42 -8.16 21.83
CA CYS A 344 21.39 -8.02 23.28
C CYS A 344 19.96 -8.21 23.85
N ARG A 345 18.95 -7.68 23.16
CA ARG A 345 17.55 -7.73 23.62
C ARG A 345 16.85 -9.07 23.41
N THR A 346 17.30 -9.85 22.44
CA THR A 346 16.55 -11.02 21.93
C THR A 346 17.28 -12.34 22.13
N GLN A 347 17.95 -12.51 23.27
CA GLN A 347 18.45 -13.80 23.76
C GLN A 347 17.29 -14.71 24.19
N TRP A 348 16.42 -15.04 23.24
CA TRP A 348 15.17 -15.79 23.39
C TRP A 348 15.32 -17.18 22.76
N HIS A 349 14.21 -17.91 22.67
CA HIS A 349 14.19 -19.25 22.08
C HIS A 349 14.74 -19.30 20.63
N ASP A 350 15.26 -20.47 20.27
CA ASP A 350 15.71 -20.76 18.92
C ASP A 350 14.55 -20.66 17.91
N PRO A 351 14.80 -20.19 16.67
CA PRO A 351 16.10 -19.85 16.07
C PRO A 351 16.47 -18.35 16.15
N ILE A 352 15.89 -17.56 17.07
CA ILE A 352 16.03 -16.09 17.05
C ILE A 352 17.52 -15.66 17.20
N PRO A 353 18.28 -16.10 18.22
CA PRO A 353 19.67 -15.68 18.38
C PRO A 353 20.55 -16.03 17.17
N GLN A 354 20.31 -17.18 16.55
CA GLN A 354 21.05 -17.67 15.38
C GLN A 354 20.77 -16.78 14.16
N ILE A 355 19.51 -16.44 13.90
CA ILE A 355 19.12 -15.54 12.81
C ILE A 355 19.80 -14.18 12.95
N LEU A 356 19.73 -13.57 14.14
CA LEU A 356 20.33 -12.25 14.35
C LEU A 356 21.85 -12.31 14.21
N THR A 357 22.51 -13.34 14.76
CA THR A 357 23.95 -13.51 14.67
C THR A 357 24.42 -13.67 13.23
N ALA A 358 23.73 -14.50 12.44
CA ALA A 358 24.04 -14.78 11.04
C ALA A 358 23.70 -13.63 10.08
N THR A 359 22.80 -12.72 10.47
CA THR A 359 22.43 -11.56 9.65
C THR A 359 23.64 -10.63 9.44
N LEU A 360 24.04 -10.39 8.20
CA LEU A 360 25.14 -9.46 7.89
C LEU A 360 24.79 -8.04 8.32
N GLU A 361 25.76 -7.29 8.87
CA GLU A 361 25.55 -5.90 9.30
C GLU A 361 25.01 -5.03 8.16
N SER A 362 25.50 -5.22 6.93
CA SER A 362 25.03 -4.48 5.75
C SER A 362 23.56 -4.73 5.39
N GLN A 363 22.94 -5.78 5.96
CA GLN A 363 21.52 -6.11 5.79
C GLN A 363 20.67 -5.64 6.98
N VAL A 364 21.26 -4.95 7.96
CA VAL A 364 20.56 -4.40 9.11
C VAL A 364 20.27 -2.91 8.91
N SER A 365 19.08 -2.50 9.31
CA SER A 365 18.68 -1.10 9.29
C SER A 365 17.69 -0.81 10.41
N GLY A 366 17.54 0.45 10.79
CA GLY A 366 16.61 0.81 11.86
C GLY A 366 16.23 2.27 11.82
N TYR A 367 15.01 2.57 12.24
CA TYR A 367 14.44 3.90 12.18
C TYR A 367 13.38 4.14 13.26
N PRO A 368 13.27 5.39 13.76
CA PRO A 368 12.14 5.79 14.59
C PRO A 368 10.84 5.68 13.81
N VAL A 369 9.79 5.14 14.45
CA VAL A 369 8.51 4.90 13.80
C VAL A 369 7.64 6.16 13.86
N TYR A 370 7.16 6.58 12.70
CA TYR A 370 6.25 7.71 12.57
C TYR A 370 4.97 7.31 11.84
N ASP A 371 3.91 8.03 12.14
CA ASP A 371 2.74 8.18 11.28
C ASP A 371 2.36 9.65 11.16
N ARG A 372 1.13 9.92 10.73
CA ARG A 372 0.50 11.24 10.84
C ARG A 372 -0.93 11.07 11.32
N GLU A 373 -1.48 12.15 11.86
CA GLU A 373 -2.92 12.24 12.05
C GLU A 373 -3.68 12.05 10.74
N LEU A 374 -4.96 11.72 10.85
CA LEU A 374 -5.80 11.52 9.68
C LEU A 374 -5.86 12.81 8.86
N LEU A 375 -5.54 12.68 7.58
CA LEU A 375 -5.62 13.79 6.65
C LEU A 375 -7.08 14.23 6.49
N ASP A 376 -7.35 15.50 6.80
CA ASP A 376 -8.64 16.12 6.56
C ASP A 376 -8.84 16.39 5.06
N LYS A 377 -10.06 16.12 4.59
CA LYS A 377 -10.47 16.42 3.22
C LYS A 377 -10.40 17.92 2.92
N GLU A 378 -10.67 18.78 3.89
CA GLU A 378 -10.66 20.24 3.72
C GLU A 378 -9.25 20.79 3.34
N LEU A 379 -8.19 20.12 3.83
CA LEU A 379 -6.80 20.42 3.44
C LEU A 379 -6.52 20.03 1.99
N LEU A 380 -7.20 18.96 1.53
CA LEU A 380 -7.42 18.59 0.15
C LEU A 380 -7.92 19.79 -0.67
N GLU A 381 -9.15 20.17 -0.34
CA GLU A 381 -10.11 20.91 -1.16
C GLU A 381 -9.59 22.21 -1.79
N LYS A 382 -8.66 22.91 -1.13
CA LYS A 382 -8.06 24.16 -1.62
C LYS A 382 -7.20 23.99 -2.89
N ASN A 383 -6.85 22.77 -3.25
CA ASN A 383 -5.90 22.45 -4.32
C ASN A 383 -6.54 21.78 -5.55
N GLU A 384 -7.01 22.57 -6.53
CA GLU A 384 -7.78 22.07 -7.69
C GLU A 384 -7.08 21.01 -8.55
N HIS A 385 -5.75 21.09 -8.64
CA HIS A 385 -4.92 20.28 -9.55
C HIS A 385 -3.95 19.35 -8.81
N ILE A 386 -4.14 19.14 -7.51
CA ILE A 386 -3.19 18.39 -6.69
C ILE A 386 -3.93 17.43 -5.78
N THR A 387 -3.45 16.19 -5.72
CA THR A 387 -3.89 15.18 -4.77
C THR A 387 -2.70 14.36 -4.26
N LEU A 388 -2.93 13.53 -3.24
CA LEU A 388 -1.91 12.70 -2.59
C LEU A 388 -2.37 11.24 -2.58
N ILE A 389 -1.42 10.30 -2.67
CA ILE A 389 -1.67 8.86 -2.53
C ILE A 389 -0.60 8.19 -1.66
N GLY A 390 -0.89 6.98 -1.16
CA GLY A 390 0.04 6.21 -0.35
C GLY A 390 0.48 6.97 0.90
N ASP A 391 1.75 6.80 1.29
CA ASP A 391 2.30 7.42 2.51
C ASP A 391 2.37 8.96 2.44
N ALA A 392 2.21 9.58 1.27
CA ALA A 392 2.06 11.03 1.17
C ALA A 392 0.69 11.49 1.72
N ALA A 393 -0.34 10.67 1.56
CA ALA A 393 -1.70 10.95 2.03
C ALA A 393 -2.00 10.36 3.42
N HIS A 394 -1.65 9.10 3.65
CA HIS A 394 -2.04 8.33 4.83
C HIS A 394 -0.89 7.45 5.34
N PRO A 395 0.24 8.04 5.76
CA PRO A 395 1.35 7.28 6.30
C PRO A 395 0.92 6.53 7.56
N MET A 396 1.41 5.30 7.71
CA MET A 396 1.06 4.43 8.82
C MET A 396 2.26 3.60 9.28
N SER A 397 2.23 3.18 10.54
CA SER A 397 3.28 2.31 11.10
C SER A 397 3.41 0.98 10.34
N PRO A 398 4.57 0.30 10.40
CA PRO A 398 4.79 -0.95 9.66
C PRO A 398 4.02 -2.15 10.25
N PHE A 399 3.42 -2.04 11.43
CA PHE A 399 2.94 -3.17 12.23
C PHE A 399 1.74 -3.93 11.65
N LYS A 400 0.96 -3.34 10.74
CA LYS A 400 -0.17 -4.01 10.07
C LYS A 400 0.09 -4.36 8.60
N GLY A 401 1.25 -3.98 8.05
CA GLY A 401 1.62 -4.24 6.65
C GLY A 401 0.66 -3.63 5.62
N GLN A 402 -0.02 -2.52 5.94
CA GLN A 402 -1.09 -1.98 5.08
C GLN A 402 -0.64 -0.86 4.13
N GLY A 403 0.48 -0.16 4.37
CA GLY A 403 0.88 1.02 3.60
C GLY A 403 0.94 0.76 2.08
N ALA A 404 1.80 -0.18 1.66
CA ALA A 404 1.90 -0.57 0.25
C ALA A 404 0.57 -1.10 -0.33
N ASN A 405 -0.22 -1.83 0.46
CA ASN A 405 -1.52 -2.33 0.02
C ASN A 405 -2.49 -1.17 -0.28
N GLN A 406 -2.50 -0.12 0.55
CA GLN A 406 -3.33 1.05 0.31
C GLN A 406 -2.81 1.86 -0.88
N ALA A 407 -1.50 2.08 -1.00
CA ALA A 407 -0.91 2.79 -2.13
C ALA A 407 -1.26 2.15 -3.50
N LEU A 408 -1.23 0.81 -3.59
CA LEU A 408 -1.66 0.08 -4.79
C LEU A 408 -3.16 0.27 -5.10
N LEU A 409 -4.00 0.30 -4.07
CA LEU A 409 -5.43 0.54 -4.21
C LEU A 409 -5.73 1.98 -4.62
N ASP A 410 -5.00 2.96 -4.07
CA ASP A 410 -5.11 4.38 -4.41
C ASP A 410 -4.78 4.60 -5.89
N ALA A 411 -3.62 4.10 -6.32
CA ALA A 411 -3.15 4.19 -7.69
C ALA A 411 -4.19 3.67 -8.70
N LEU A 412 -4.68 2.45 -8.47
CA LEU A 412 -5.67 1.83 -9.34
C LEU A 412 -7.04 2.55 -9.29
N ALA A 413 -7.45 3.03 -8.11
CA ALA A 413 -8.71 3.75 -7.94
C ALA A 413 -8.69 5.11 -8.65
N LEU A 414 -7.60 5.87 -8.52
CA LEU A 414 -7.42 7.16 -9.18
C LEU A 414 -7.45 7.02 -10.70
N ALA A 415 -6.63 6.11 -11.26
CA ALA A 415 -6.61 5.87 -12.70
C ALA A 415 -7.98 5.43 -13.23
N ARG A 416 -8.70 4.56 -12.50
CA ARG A 416 -10.08 4.17 -12.87
C ARG A 416 -11.07 5.32 -12.79
N ALA A 417 -10.91 6.24 -11.83
CA ALA A 417 -11.76 7.42 -11.72
C ALA A 417 -11.55 8.36 -12.92
N ILE A 418 -10.29 8.65 -13.28
CA ILE A 418 -9.93 9.45 -14.46
C ILE A 418 -10.51 8.83 -15.74
N THR A 419 -10.26 7.53 -15.99
CA THR A 419 -10.83 6.84 -17.17
C THR A 419 -12.34 6.93 -17.25
N ARG A 420 -13.02 6.92 -16.10
CA ARG A 420 -14.49 6.90 -16.01
C ARG A 420 -15.10 8.28 -16.28
N GLU A 421 -14.53 9.30 -15.65
CA GLU A 421 -15.11 10.65 -15.60
C GLU A 421 -14.58 11.56 -16.70
N CYS A 422 -13.34 11.35 -17.16
CA CYS A 422 -12.70 12.13 -18.23
C CYS A 422 -12.80 11.45 -19.61
N ARG A 423 -13.88 10.71 -19.86
CA ARG A 423 -14.11 10.00 -21.14
C ARG A 423 -14.36 10.98 -22.30
N PRO A 424 -14.23 10.56 -23.57
CA PRO A 424 -14.64 11.39 -24.70
C PRO A 424 -16.06 11.95 -24.51
N LEU A 425 -16.26 13.23 -24.83
CA LEU A 425 -17.51 13.99 -24.67
C LEU A 425 -17.96 14.27 -23.22
N SER A 426 -17.10 14.05 -22.22
CA SER A 426 -17.37 14.54 -20.85
C SER A 426 -16.97 16.00 -20.69
N ASN A 427 -17.68 16.73 -19.82
CA ASN A 427 -17.45 18.15 -19.54
C ASN A 427 -16.44 18.38 -18.40
N TRP A 428 -15.52 17.43 -18.15
CA TRP A 428 -14.61 17.49 -17.01
C TRP A 428 -13.67 18.69 -17.06
N ARG A 429 -13.35 19.22 -18.26
CA ARG A 429 -12.53 20.43 -18.42
C ARG A 429 -13.26 21.69 -17.96
N GLU A 430 -14.59 21.72 -18.10
CA GLU A 430 -15.44 22.83 -17.63
C GLU A 430 -15.72 22.72 -16.14
N ALA A 431 -16.09 21.52 -15.66
CA ALA A 431 -16.33 21.26 -14.24
C ALA A 431 -15.04 21.25 -13.38
N GLY A 432 -13.89 21.01 -14.01
CA GLY A 432 -12.61 20.84 -13.36
C GLY A 432 -12.40 19.43 -12.78
N LEU A 433 -11.12 19.09 -12.58
CA LEU A 433 -10.70 17.77 -12.06
C LEU A 433 -11.18 17.50 -10.64
N ARG A 434 -11.31 18.55 -9.83
CA ARG A 434 -11.70 18.41 -8.44
C ARG A 434 -13.13 17.91 -8.29
N GLU A 435 -14.07 18.57 -8.98
CA GLU A 435 -15.47 18.17 -9.01
C GLU A 435 -15.64 16.82 -9.70
N SER A 436 -14.98 16.65 -10.85
CA SER A 436 -15.17 15.47 -11.70
C SER A 436 -14.55 14.19 -11.12
N VAL A 437 -13.39 14.28 -10.45
CA VAL A 437 -12.57 13.11 -10.07
C VAL A 437 -12.16 13.14 -8.61
N LEU A 438 -11.44 14.19 -8.18
CA LEU A 438 -10.66 14.15 -6.94
C LEU A 438 -11.55 14.09 -5.70
N ASN A 439 -12.64 14.86 -5.64
CA ASN A 439 -13.51 14.89 -4.45
C ASN A 439 -14.06 13.51 -4.08
N GLN A 440 -14.49 12.73 -5.09
CA GLN A 440 -14.98 11.37 -4.86
C GLN A 440 -13.82 10.42 -4.51
N PHE A 441 -12.73 10.49 -5.28
CA PHE A 441 -11.55 9.64 -5.05
C PHE A 441 -10.98 9.82 -3.64
N GLU A 442 -10.76 11.07 -3.21
CA GLU A 442 -10.21 11.43 -1.91
C GLU A 442 -11.13 10.99 -0.78
N SER A 443 -12.45 11.21 -0.91
CA SER A 443 -13.42 10.74 0.07
C SER A 443 -13.39 9.21 0.26
N GLU A 444 -13.35 8.45 -0.83
CA GLU A 444 -13.25 6.99 -0.78
C GLU A 444 -11.89 6.50 -0.23
N MET A 445 -10.80 7.16 -0.64
CA MET A 445 -9.44 6.88 -0.17
C MET A 445 -9.32 7.12 1.33
N LEU A 446 -9.65 8.33 1.81
CA LEU A 446 -9.53 8.73 3.21
C LEU A 446 -10.42 7.86 4.11
N LYS A 447 -11.66 7.59 3.70
CA LYS A 447 -12.55 6.70 4.46
C LYS A 447 -11.97 5.28 4.60
N ARG A 448 -11.38 4.75 3.53
CA ARG A 448 -10.76 3.42 3.54
C ARG A 448 -9.50 3.37 4.39
N SER A 449 -8.60 4.35 4.22
CA SER A 449 -7.28 4.36 4.86
C SER A 449 -7.35 4.78 6.33
N ALA A 450 -8.33 5.60 6.74
CA ALA A 450 -8.45 6.08 8.12
C ALA A 450 -8.47 4.97 9.18
N ILE A 451 -9.23 3.90 8.92
CA ILE A 451 -9.29 2.74 9.82
C ILE A 451 -7.92 2.05 9.90
N LYS A 452 -7.17 2.02 8.78
CA LYS A 452 -5.86 1.38 8.71
C LYS A 452 -4.81 2.17 9.47
N VAL A 453 -4.78 3.49 9.31
CA VAL A 453 -3.87 4.38 10.04
C VAL A 453 -4.12 4.26 11.55
N LYS A 454 -5.38 4.42 12.00
CA LYS A 454 -5.75 4.29 13.41
C LYS A 454 -5.34 2.95 14.02
N HIS A 455 -5.73 1.84 13.39
CA HIS A 455 -5.40 0.50 13.89
C HIS A 455 -3.89 0.19 13.82
N SER A 456 -3.13 0.87 12.95
CA SER A 456 -1.68 0.71 12.90
C SER A 456 -0.98 1.48 14.02
N ALA A 457 -1.48 2.67 14.37
CA ALA A 457 -1.02 3.42 15.53
C ALA A 457 -1.32 2.67 16.84
N GLU A 458 -2.57 2.18 17.00
CA GLU A 458 -2.97 1.36 18.15
C GLU A 458 -2.11 0.08 18.26
N ALA A 459 -1.71 -0.50 17.13
CA ALA A 459 -0.83 -1.67 17.14
C ALA A 459 0.57 -1.37 17.69
N ALA A 460 1.09 -0.15 17.49
CA ALA A 460 2.37 0.26 18.06
C ALA A 460 2.35 0.20 19.58
N GLN A 461 1.24 0.62 20.21
CA GLN A 461 1.08 0.55 21.66
C GLN A 461 0.79 -0.88 22.13
N PHE A 462 -0.17 -1.55 21.46
CA PHE A 462 -0.62 -2.87 21.86
C PHE A 462 0.50 -3.94 21.78
N LEU A 463 1.33 -3.91 20.74
CA LEU A 463 2.38 -4.92 20.54
C LEU A 463 3.53 -4.81 21.57
N HIS A 464 3.63 -3.69 22.26
CA HIS A 464 4.60 -3.43 23.34
C HIS A 464 3.85 -3.28 24.68
N SER A 465 2.92 -4.18 24.94
CA SER A 465 2.18 -4.26 26.21
C SER A 465 1.92 -5.72 26.60
N GLU A 466 1.69 -6.00 27.88
CA GLU A 466 1.32 -7.34 28.40
C GLU A 466 0.15 -8.01 27.65
N ILE A 467 -0.73 -7.23 27.04
CA ILE A 467 -1.89 -7.73 26.29
C ILE A 467 -1.44 -8.59 25.09
N VAL A 468 -0.24 -8.35 24.54
CA VAL A 468 0.30 -9.14 23.43
C VAL A 468 0.50 -10.62 23.79
N LEU A 469 0.68 -10.92 25.08
CA LEU A 469 0.93 -12.26 25.64
C LEU A 469 -0.34 -13.08 25.88
N HIS A 470 -1.53 -12.48 25.76
CA HIS A 470 -2.79 -13.19 25.94
C HIS A 470 -2.92 -14.36 24.96
N ALA A 471 -3.18 -15.57 25.44
CA ALA A 471 -3.29 -16.73 24.55
C ALA A 471 -4.52 -16.63 23.62
N GLY A 472 -4.36 -17.02 22.36
CA GLY A 472 -5.44 -17.02 21.38
C GLY A 472 -5.01 -17.36 19.96
N ASP A 473 -5.81 -18.19 19.29
CA ASP A 473 -5.59 -18.69 17.93
C ASP A 473 -6.12 -17.73 16.85
N GLU A 474 -5.70 -16.47 16.93
CA GLU A 474 -6.14 -15.42 16.03
C GLU A 474 -5.07 -14.33 15.84
N PRO A 475 -5.14 -13.55 14.75
CA PRO A 475 -4.23 -12.42 14.55
C PRO A 475 -4.26 -11.45 15.73
N ARG A 476 -3.08 -11.06 16.21
CA ARG A 476 -2.94 -10.16 17.37
C ARG A 476 -3.64 -8.81 17.13
N GLY A 477 -4.36 -8.38 18.17
CA GLY A 477 -5.23 -7.21 18.17
C GLY A 477 -6.73 -7.52 18.04
N ARG A 478 -7.15 -8.73 17.60
CA ARG A 478 -8.57 -9.15 17.64
C ARG A 478 -9.07 -9.43 19.06
N CYS A 479 -8.17 -9.80 19.97
CA CYS A 479 -8.49 -9.96 21.38
C CYS A 479 -9.00 -8.66 22.04
N LEU A 480 -8.59 -7.48 21.54
CA LEU A 480 -9.04 -6.17 22.04
C LEU A 480 -10.51 -5.89 21.68
N THR A 481 -10.97 -6.35 20.51
CA THR A 481 -12.36 -6.12 20.07
C THR A 481 -13.38 -6.92 20.89
N ARG A 482 -12.97 -8.03 21.54
CA ARG A 482 -13.85 -8.84 22.39
C ARG A 482 -14.13 -8.24 23.77
N LYS A 483 -13.35 -7.25 24.21
CA LYS A 483 -13.55 -6.57 25.51
C LYS A 483 -14.43 -5.30 25.39
N LYS A 484 -14.84 -4.92 24.18
CA LYS A 484 -15.68 -3.74 23.90
C LYS A 484 -17.12 -4.09 23.50
N GLU A 485 -17.45 -5.38 23.43
CA GLU A 485 -18.81 -5.92 23.40
C GLU A 485 -19.10 -6.51 24.79
#